data_AF-A0A533SJ10-F1
#
_entry.id   AF-A0A533SJ10-F1
#
_cell.length_a   1.000
_cell.length_b   1.000
_cell.length_c   1.000
_cell.angle_alpha   90.00
_cell.angle_beta   90.00
_cell.angle_gamma   90.00
#
_symmetry.space_group_name_H-M   'P 1'
#
loop_
_entity.id
_entity.type
_entity.pdbx_description
1 polymer ?
#
loop_
_entity_poly.entity_id
_entity_poly.type
_entity_poly.pdbx_seq_one_letter_code
_entity_poly.pdbx_strand_id
1 'polypeptide(L)'
;MYPELSQEEILRYSRHLLIPEVGMEGQRKLKAASALIVGTGGLGSPVALYLAAAGIGRLGLVDCDVVDSSNLQRQVIHGTERVGQLKV
;
A
#
# COMPACT_ATOMS: atom_id res chain seq x y z
N MET A 1 2.14 -15.52 17.37
CA MET A 1 1.56 -16.18 16.18
C MET A 1 0.94 -15.10 15.30
N TYR A 2 1.20 -15.09 13.99
CA TYR A 2 0.63 -14.08 13.09
C TYR A 2 -0.89 -14.27 12.92
N PRO A 3 -1.69 -13.24 12.58
CA PRO A 3 -3.12 -13.41 12.33
C PRO A 3 -3.35 -14.41 11.18
N GLU A 4 -4.47 -15.12 11.22
CA GLU A 4 -4.91 -15.99 10.12
C GLU A 4 -5.41 -15.15 8.94
N LEU A 5 -5.30 -15.70 7.73
CA LEU A 5 -5.93 -15.11 6.55
C LEU A 5 -7.39 -15.58 6.47
N SER A 6 -8.30 -14.65 6.19
CA SER A 6 -9.66 -14.97 5.80
C SER A 6 -9.69 -15.64 4.43
N GLN A 7 -10.82 -16.26 4.09
CA GLN A 7 -11.00 -16.88 2.76
C GLN A 7 -10.87 -15.85 1.63
N GLU A 8 -11.36 -14.62 1.82
CA GLU A 8 -11.21 -13.53 0.86
C GLU A 8 -9.73 -13.15 0.66
N GLU A 9 -8.95 -13.07 1.74
CA GLU A 9 -7.52 -12.77 1.66
C GLU A 9 -6.73 -13.90 0.99
N ILE A 10 -7.08 -15.16 1.26
CA ILE A 10 -6.47 -16.31 0.57
C ILE A 10 -6.72 -16.21 -0.95
N LEU A 11 -7.94 -15.86 -1.37
CA LEU A 11 -8.25 -15.65 -2.78
C LEU A 11 -7.51 -14.45 -3.38
N ARG A 12 -7.52 -13.30 -2.69
CA ARG A 12 -6.85 -12.06 -3.11
C ARG A 12 -5.34 -12.26 -3.28
N TYR A 13 -4.71 -12.96 -2.35
CA TYR A 13 -3.25 -13.18 -2.32
C TYR A 13 -2.83 -14.53 -2.92
N SER A 14 -3.73 -15.26 -3.57
CA SER A 14 -3.48 -16.59 -4.13
C SER A 14 -2.18 -16.68 -4.94
N ARG A 15 -1.85 -15.65 -5.75
CA ARG A 15 -0.59 -15.59 -6.51
C ARG A 15 0.65 -15.31 -5.66
N HIS A 16 0.53 -14.58 -4.54
CA HIS A 16 1.65 -14.39 -3.61
C HIS A 16 1.94 -15.67 -2.82
N LEU A 17 0.90 -16.42 -2.47
CA LEU A 17 1.02 -17.69 -1.73
C LEU A 17 1.79 -18.77 -2.52
N LEU A 18 1.84 -18.66 -3.84
CA LEU A 18 2.61 -19.56 -4.72
C LEU A 18 4.11 -19.25 -4.74
N ILE A 19 4.53 -18.07 -4.25
CA ILE A 19 5.95 -17.69 -4.20
C ILE A 19 6.59 -18.44 -3.02
N PRO A 20 7.58 -19.33 -3.24
CA PRO A 20 8.15 -20.19 -2.19
C PRO A 20 8.65 -19.42 -0.96
N GLU A 21 9.23 -18.24 -1.17
CA GLU A 21 9.79 -17.39 -0.12
C GLU A 21 8.72 -16.60 0.66
N VAL A 22 7.49 -16.54 0.15
CA VAL A 22 6.36 -15.88 0.81
C VAL A 22 5.47 -16.93 1.47
N GLY A 23 4.81 -17.78 0.67
CA GLY A 23 3.87 -18.79 1.16
C GLY A 23 2.82 -18.24 2.13
N MET A 24 2.17 -19.16 2.87
CA MET A 24 1.18 -18.78 3.88
C MET A 24 1.76 -17.99 5.04
N GLU A 25 2.93 -18.39 5.54
CA GLU A 25 3.54 -17.74 6.70
C GLU A 25 4.00 -16.31 6.38
N GLY A 26 4.65 -16.09 5.24
CA GLY A 26 5.08 -14.77 4.79
C GLY A 26 3.91 -13.83 4.54
N GLN A 27 2.81 -14.30 3.94
CA GLN A 27 1.62 -13.48 3.76
C GLN A 27 0.97 -13.09 5.10
N ARG A 28 0.93 -14.02 6.07
CA ARG A 28 0.47 -13.72 7.44
C ARG A 28 1.39 -12.73 8.15
N LYS A 29 2.70 -12.80 7.91
CA LYS A 29 3.68 -11.84 8.42
C LYS A 29 3.47 -10.44 7.83
N LEU A 30 3.18 -10.33 6.52
CA LEU A 30 2.81 -9.07 5.88
C LEU A 30 1.52 -8.49 6.50
N LYS A 31 0.49 -9.32 6.69
CA LYS A 31 -0.75 -8.93 7.37
C LYS A 31 -0.51 -8.44 8.80
N ALA A 32 0.46 -9.00 9.52
CA ALA A 32 0.82 -8.55 10.86
C ALA A 32 1.64 -7.24 10.86
N ALA A 33 2.24 -6.87 9.74
CA ALA A 33 3.19 -5.77 9.66
C ALA A 33 2.52 -4.40 9.66
N SER A 34 3.28 -3.39 10.10
CA SER A 34 2.94 -1.98 9.97
C SER A 34 4.06 -1.26 9.22
N ALA A 35 3.71 -0.33 8.33
CA ALA A 35 4.66 0.55 7.68
C ALA A 35 4.19 2.00 7.74
N LEU A 36 5.14 2.93 7.93
CA LEU A 36 4.90 4.38 7.87
C LEU A 36 5.58 4.93 6.62
N ILE A 37 4.82 5.62 5.78
CA ILE A 37 5.30 6.26 4.57
C ILE A 37 5.28 7.77 4.80
N VAL A 38 6.48 8.37 4.83
CA VAL A 38 6.66 9.81 4.98
C VAL A 38 6.85 10.41 3.59
N GLY A 39 5.86 11.19 3.17
CA GLY A 39 5.70 11.72 1.82
C GLY A 39 4.88 10.77 0.93
N THR A 40 3.74 11.25 0.44
CA THR A 40 2.86 10.57 -0.54
C THR A 40 3.00 11.18 -1.94
N GLY A 41 4.18 11.76 -2.21
CA GLY A 41 4.57 12.32 -3.51
C GLY A 41 5.05 11.26 -4.52
N GLY A 42 6.04 11.61 -5.35
CA GLY A 42 6.43 10.78 -6.50
C GLY A 42 6.99 9.39 -6.13
N LEU A 43 7.69 9.29 -4.99
CA LEU A 43 8.20 8.00 -4.48
C LEU A 43 7.18 7.31 -3.57
N GLY A 44 6.48 8.09 -2.74
CA GLY A 44 5.45 7.58 -1.84
C GLY A 44 4.29 6.92 -2.57
N SER A 45 3.92 7.46 -3.74
CA SER A 45 2.84 6.94 -4.59
C SER A 45 3.02 5.45 -4.92
N PRO A 46 4.08 5.02 -5.64
CA PRO A 46 4.27 3.61 -5.94
C PRO A 46 4.54 2.76 -4.69
N VAL A 47 5.24 3.28 -3.68
CA VAL A 47 5.50 2.53 -2.44
C VAL A 47 4.20 2.21 -1.70
N ALA A 48 3.32 3.19 -1.50
CA ALA A 48 2.03 3.01 -0.86
C ALA A 48 1.16 2.03 -1.63
N LEU A 49 1.12 2.17 -2.96
CA LEU A 49 0.36 1.29 -3.84
C LEU A 49 0.80 -0.18 -3.68
N TYR A 50 2.10 -0.46 -3.76
CA TYR A 50 2.59 -1.84 -3.70
C TYR A 50 2.57 -2.43 -2.29
N LEU A 51 2.81 -1.64 -1.23
CA LEU A 51 2.68 -2.14 0.14
C LEU A 51 1.22 -2.48 0.49
N ALA A 52 0.26 -1.66 0.03
CA ALA A 52 -1.17 -1.96 0.18
C ALA A 52 -1.54 -3.22 -0.60
N ALA A 53 -1.12 -3.31 -1.87
CA ALA A 53 -1.38 -4.47 -2.72
C ALA A 53 -0.73 -5.77 -2.19
N ALA A 54 0.44 -5.68 -1.56
CA ALA A 54 1.12 -6.81 -0.93
C ALA A 54 0.39 -7.30 0.34
N GLY A 55 -0.48 -6.48 0.92
CA GLY A 55 -1.26 -6.84 2.11
C GLY A 55 -0.58 -6.50 3.43
N ILE A 56 0.17 -5.40 3.50
CA ILE A 56 0.60 -4.84 4.79
C ILE A 56 -0.65 -4.47 5.59
N GLY A 57 -0.78 -5.01 6.81
CA GLY A 57 -2.00 -4.87 7.60
C GLY A 57 -2.28 -3.47 8.10
N ARG A 58 -1.25 -2.64 8.27
CA ARG A 58 -1.42 -1.23 8.67
C ARG A 58 -0.43 -0.32 7.94
N LEU A 59 -0.97 0.63 7.19
CA LEU A 59 -0.20 1.70 6.55
C LEU A 59 -0.51 3.03 7.21
N GLY A 60 0.52 3.72 7.68
CA GLY A 60 0.46 5.13 8.05
C GLY A 60 1.00 5.98 6.90
N LEU A 61 0.31 7.06 6.56
CA LEU A 61 0.73 8.03 5.56
C LEU A 61 0.92 9.39 6.25
N VAL A 62 2.04 10.06 5.96
CA VAL A 62 2.33 11.40 6.49
C VAL A 62 2.75 12.28 5.34
N ASP A 63 1.94 13.27 4.99
CA ASP A 63 2.26 14.31 4.03
C ASP A 63 1.52 15.59 4.45
N CYS A 64 2.16 16.75 4.29
CA CYS A 64 1.60 18.05 4.66
C CYS A 64 1.19 18.91 3.47
N ASP A 65 1.36 18.38 2.26
CA ASP A 65 1.12 19.10 1.02
C ASP A 65 -0.25 18.74 0.41
N VAL A 66 -0.66 19.51 -0.60
CA VAL A 66 -1.90 19.30 -1.36
C VAL A 66 -1.59 18.74 -2.75
N VAL A 67 -2.55 18.03 -3.34
CA VAL A 67 -2.42 17.51 -4.71
C VAL A 67 -2.37 18.69 -5.68
N ASP A 68 -1.34 18.72 -6.52
CA ASP A 68 -1.14 19.73 -7.56
C ASP A 68 -1.13 19.07 -8.95
N SER A 69 -1.74 19.71 -9.95
CA SER A 69 -1.84 19.16 -11.31
C SER A 69 -0.49 18.91 -11.97
N SER A 70 0.52 19.74 -11.68
CA SER A 70 1.92 19.60 -12.15
C SER A 70 2.66 18.40 -11.55
N ASN A 71 2.02 17.68 -10.62
CA ASN A 71 2.59 16.53 -9.93
C ASN A 71 1.97 15.20 -10.39
N LEU A 72 0.85 15.22 -11.10
CA LEU A 72 0.08 14.02 -11.48
C LEU A 72 0.84 13.09 -12.43
N GLN A 73 1.80 13.59 -13.22
CA GLN A 73 2.64 12.76 -14.10
C GLN A 73 3.52 11.75 -13.35
N ARG A 74 3.69 11.91 -12.02
CA ARG A 74 4.52 11.03 -11.18
C ARG A 74 3.87 10.62 -9.86
N GLN A 75 2.75 11.22 -9.47
CA GLN A 75 2.05 10.91 -8.22
C GLN A 75 0.79 10.09 -8.50
N VAL A 76 0.98 8.86 -8.96
CA VAL A 76 -0.06 8.03 -9.60
C VAL A 76 -1.17 7.54 -8.68
N ILE A 77 -1.07 7.75 -7.36
CA ILE A 77 -2.16 7.46 -6.42
C ILE A 77 -3.20 8.59 -6.35
N HIS A 78 -2.89 9.75 -6.93
CA HIS A 78 -3.77 10.92 -7.02
C HIS A 78 -4.36 11.05 -8.42
N GLY A 79 -5.55 11.64 -8.50
CA GLY A 79 -6.23 11.99 -9.75
C GLY A 79 -6.56 13.47 -9.85
N THR A 80 -6.96 13.93 -11.04
CA THR A 80 -7.31 15.33 -11.31
C THR A 80 -8.44 15.82 -10.39
N GLU A 81 -9.37 14.94 -10.03
CA GLU A 81 -10.48 15.22 -9.11
C GLU A 81 -10.05 15.54 -7.67
N ARG A 82 -8.80 15.21 -7.30
CA ARG A 82 -8.24 15.48 -5.98
C ARG A 82 -7.38 16.74 -5.92
N VAL A 83 -7.17 17.46 -7.03
CA VAL A 83 -6.35 18.68 -7.03
C VAL A 83 -6.89 19.69 -6.01
N GLY A 84 -6.00 20.23 -5.18
CA GLY A 84 -6.32 21.13 -4.05
C GLY A 84 -6.70 20.42 -2.74
N GLN A 85 -6.87 19.10 -2.73
CA GLN A 85 -7.07 18.31 -1.51
C GLN A 85 -5.74 17.91 -0.88
N LEU A 86 -5.74 17.59 0.42
CA LEU A 86 -4.55 17.04 1.08
C LEU A 86 -4.11 15.74 0.41
N LYS A 87 -2.79 15.49 0.38
CA LYS A 87 -2.23 14.25 -0.18
C LYS A 87 -2.43 13.01 0.71
N VAL A 88 -3.10 13.14 1.86
CA VAL A 88 -3.44 12.06 2.81
C VAL A 88 -4.94 11.83 2.90
#